data_AF-A0A521GBD0-F1
#
_entry.id   AF-A0A521GBD0-F1
#
_cell.length_a   1.000
_cell.length_b   1.000
_cell.length_c   1.000
_cell.angle_alpha   90.00
_cell.angle_beta   90.00
_cell.angle_gamma   90.00
#
_symmetry.space_group_name_H-M   'P 1'
#
loop_
_entity.id
_entity.type
_entity.pdbx_description
1 polymer ?
#
loop_
_entity_poly.entity_id
_entity_poly.type
_entity_poly.pdbx_seq_one_letter_code
_entity_poly.pdbx_strand_id
1 'polypeptide(L)' 'MKNRLVNLRFPKGYIELYLENGVVVKAPVGLFPEIKKLPAKDRNDWQILDGIGFTFKKTDEGFHLRQFGLQ' A
#
# COMPACT_ATOMS: atom_id res chain seq x y z
N MET A 1 -4.04 -19.31 -4.06
CA MET A 1 -3.30 -18.41 -4.97
C MET A 1 -2.59 -17.36 -4.11
N LYS A 2 -1.29 -17.11 -4.35
CA LYS A 2 -0.53 -16.15 -3.55
C LYS A 2 -0.80 -14.75 -4.09
N ASN A 3 -1.38 -13.85 -3.29
CA ASN A 3 -1.65 -12.48 -3.71
C ASN A 3 -0.34 -11.69 -3.70
N ARG A 4 0.23 -11.38 -4.87
CA ARG A 4 1.42 -10.53 -4.98
C ARG A 4 1.03 -9.11 -5.35
N LEU A 5 1.52 -8.12 -4.61
CA LEU A 5 1.41 -6.71 -4.94
C LEU A 5 2.30 -6.38 -6.15
N VAL A 6 1.73 -5.74 -7.16
CA VAL A 6 2.46 -5.32 -8.37
C VAL A 6 2.40 -3.81 -8.61
N ASN A 7 1.41 -3.11 -8.05
CA ASN A 7 1.32 -1.66 -8.16
C ASN A 7 0.52 -1.06 -6.98
N LEU A 8 0.74 0.23 -6.71
CA LEU A 8 -0.03 1.00 -5.75
C LEU A 8 -0.45 2.36 -6.31
N ARG A 9 -1.59 2.85 -5.88
CA ARG A 9 -2.01 4.24 -6.11
C ARG A 9 -2.59 4.86 -4.85
N PHE A 10 -2.43 6.17 -4.72
CA PHE A 10 -2.99 6.97 -3.64
C PHE A 10 -3.96 8.04 -4.17
N PRO A 11 -5.14 7.65 -4.69
CA PRO A 11 -6.18 8.62 -4.97
C PRO A 11 -6.65 9.30 -3.68
N LYS A 12 -7.32 10.45 -3.80
CA LYS A 12 -7.68 11.31 -2.68
C LYS A 12 -8.39 10.54 -1.55
N GLY A 13 -7.70 10.33 -0.44
CA GLY A 13 -8.23 9.68 0.77
C GLY A 13 -8.17 8.15 0.81
N TYR A 14 -7.69 7.50 -0.25
CA TYR A 14 -7.65 6.04 -0.37
C TYR A 14 -6.26 5.55 -0.78
N ILE A 15 -6.01 4.29 -0.47
CA ILE A 15 -4.93 3.49 -1.03
C ILE A 15 -5.56 2.38 -1.88
N GLU A 16 -5.02 2.19 -3.07
CA GLU A 16 -5.39 1.12 -3.98
C GLU A 16 -4.18 0.20 -4.17
N LEU A 17 -4.36 -1.08 -3.89
CA LEU A 17 -3.38 -2.14 -4.05
C LEU A 17 -3.78 -2.99 -5.26
N TYR A 18 -2.92 -3.02 -6.27
CA TYR A 18 -3.14 -3.78 -7.50
C TYR A 18 -2.35 -5.08 -7.39
N LEU A 19 -3.06 -6.20 -7.42
CA LEU A 19 -2.50 -7.53 -7.26
C LEU A 19 -2.26 -8.18 -8.63
N GLU A 20 -1.29 -9.09 -8.69
CA GLU A 20 -0.89 -9.81 -9.90
C GLU A 20 -2.06 -10.58 -10.56
N ASN A 21 -3.03 -11.02 -9.77
CA ASN A 21 -4.25 -11.71 -10.25
C ASN A 21 -5.33 -10.75 -10.80
N GLY A 22 -5.02 -9.46 -10.95
CA GLY A 22 -5.95 -8.44 -11.44
C GLY A 22 -6.92 -7.89 -10.39
N VAL A 23 -6.88 -8.39 -9.14
CA VAL A 23 -7.69 -7.86 -8.05
C VAL A 23 -7.15 -6.49 -7.61
N VAL A 24 -8.07 -5.54 -7.40
CA VAL A 24 -7.75 -4.24 -6.82
C VAL A 24 -8.39 -4.14 -5.45
N VAL A 25 -7.57 -3.99 -4.41
CA VAL A 25 -8.04 -3.73 -3.05
C VAL A 25 -8.00 -2.24 -2.78
N LYS A 26 -9.11 -1.69 -2.29
CA LYS A 26 -9.22 -0.27 -1.95
C LYS A 26 -9.50 -0.12 -0.46
N ALA A 27 -8.69 0.69 0.22
CA ALA A 27 -8.88 0.98 1.64
C ALA A 27 -8.76 2.49 1.92
N PRO A 28 -9.50 3.05 2.89
CA PRO A 28 -9.30 4.43 3.33
C PRO A 28 -7.92 4.60 3.98
N VAL A 29 -7.18 5.65 3.61
CA VAL A 29 -5.89 5.98 4.25
C VAL A 29 -6.07 6.26 5.75
N GLY A 30 -7.26 6.69 6.16
CA GLY A 30 -7.58 6.95 7.57
C GLY A 30 -7.46 5.74 8.50
N LEU A 31 -7.52 4.51 7.95
CA LEU A 31 -7.33 3.28 8.73
C LEU A 31 -5.85 3.00 9.07
N PHE A 32 -4.92 3.72 8.44
CA PHE A 32 -3.48 3.53 8.59
C PHE A 32 -2.86 4.84 9.09
N PRO A 33 -2.77 5.06 10.41
CA PRO A 33 -2.30 6.32 11.00
C PRO A 33 -0.94 6.79 10.46
N GLU A 34 0.00 5.87 10.28
CA GLU A 34 1.35 6.21 9.79
C GLU A 34 1.34 6.67 8.33
N ILE A 35 0.53 6.03 7.48
CA ILE A 35 0.31 6.48 6.09
C ILE A 35 -0.40 7.85 6.08
N LYS A 36 -1.36 8.06 6.99
CA LYS A 36 -2.10 9.32 7.11
C LYS A 36 -1.19 10.49 7.49
N LYS A 37 -0.14 10.27 8.28
CA LYS A 37 0.84 11.31 8.65
C LYS A 37 1.71 11.75 7.48
N LEU A 38 1.87 10.92 6.45
CA LEU A 38 2.68 11.26 5.28
C LEU A 38 2.02 12.35 4.43
N PRO A 39 2.78 13.38 4.00
CA PRO A 39 2.34 14.30 2.95
C PRO A 39 1.97 13.57 1.66
N ALA A 40 1.02 14.11 0.90
CA ALA A 40 0.56 13.48 -0.35
C ALA A 40 1.70 13.23 -1.36
N LYS A 41 2.70 14.12 -1.40
CA LYS A 41 3.91 13.95 -2.24
C LYS A 41 4.72 12.70 -1.87
N ASP A 42 4.82 12.38 -0.58
CA ASP A 42 5.65 11.28 -0.08
C ASP A 42 4.90 9.94 -0.15
N ARG A 43 3.56 9.97 -0.14
CA ARG A 43 2.73 8.78 -0.41
C ARG A 43 2.86 8.25 -1.83
N ASN A 44 3.29 9.09 -2.78
CA ASN A 44 3.54 8.65 -4.15
C ASN A 44 4.97 8.12 -4.37
N ASP A 45 5.83 8.16 -3.35
CA ASP A 45 7.21 7.66 -3.40
C ASP A 45 7.35 6.37 -2.57
N TRP A 46 6.78 5.30 -3.12
CA TRP A 46 6.74 3.98 -2.51
C TRP A 46 7.61 2.97 -3.27
N GLN A 47 7.93 1.86 -2.60
CA GLN A 47 8.54 0.68 -3.20
C GLN A 47 7.87 -0.59 -2.69
N ILE A 48 7.81 -1.61 -3.55
CA ILE A 48 7.24 -2.92 -3.23
C ILE A 48 8.30 -3.81 -2.58
N LEU A 49 7.94 -4.50 -1.50
CA LEU A 49 8.78 -5.43 -0.77
C LEU A 49 8.44 -6.86 -1.22
N ASP A 50 9.12 -7.35 -2.27
CA ASP A 50 8.93 -8.70 -2.86
C ASP A 50 7.45 -9.11 -3.09
N GLY A 51 6.58 -8.14 -3.36
CA GLY A 51 5.15 -8.36 -3.57
C GLY A 51 4.35 -8.74 -2.32
N ILE A 52 4.95 -8.81 -1.13
CA ILE A 52 4.25 -9.13 0.14
C ILE A 52 3.83 -7.89 0.93
N GLY A 53 4.29 -6.72 0.50
CA GLY A 53 4.03 -5.44 1.13
C GLY A 53 4.69 -4.29 0.38
N PHE A 54 4.74 -3.14 1.03
CA PHE A 54 5.35 -1.93 0.50
C PHE A 54 5.92 -1.07 1.64
N THR A 55 6.75 -0.11 1.29
CA THR A 55 7.24 0.94 2.19
C THR A 55 7.33 2.26 1.42
N PHE A 56 7.46 3.38 2.14
CA PHE A 56 7.71 4.69 1.56
C PHE A 56 9.18 5.06 1.75
N LYS A 57 9.79 5.72 0.78
CA LYS A 57 11.23 6.07 0.85
C LYS A 57 11.62 6.96 2.04
N LYS A 58 10.65 7.68 2.60
CA LYS A 58 10.84 8.60 3.75
C LYS A 58 10.52 7.95 5.09
N THR A 59 10.24 6.66 5.14
CA THR A 59 9.89 5.91 6.36
C THR A 59 10.67 4.61 6.43
N ASP A 60 11.07 4.20 7.62
CA ASP A 60 11.64 2.86 7.85
C ASP A 60 10.56 1.79 8.07
N GLU A 61 9.28 2.16 7.98
CA GLU A 61 8.14 1.29 8.24
C GLU A 61 7.71 0.51 6.98
N GLY A 62 7.55 -0.80 7.12
CA GLY A 62 6.99 -1.68 6.10
C GLY A 62 5.53 -2.03 6.37
N PHE A 63 4.68 -1.90 5.35
CA PHE A 63 3.26 -2.24 5.39
C PHE A 63 3.03 -3.58 4.70
N HIS A 64 2.58 -4.58 5.46
CA HIS A 64 2.32 -5.92 4.93
C HIS A 64 0.88 -6.02 4.40
N LEU A 65 0.68 -6.75 3.29
CA LEU A 65 -0.64 -7.02 2.71
C LEU A 65 -1.65 -7.63 3.71
N ARG A 66 -1.20 -8.33 4.76
CA ARG A 66 -2.07 -8.87 5.82
C ARG A 66 -2.85 -7.78 6.57
N GLN A 67 -2.29 -6.58 6.69
CA GLN A 67 -2.98 -5.43 7.28
C GLN A 67 -4.19 -4.97 6.44
N PHE A 68 -4.25 -5.41 5.17
CA PHE A 68 -5.33 -5.17 4.22
C PHE A 68 -6.25 -6.40 4.06
N GLY A 69 -6.11 -7.40 4.93
CA GLY A 69 -6.90 -8.64 4.87
C GLY A 69 -6.47 -9.61 3.77
N LEU A 70 -5.29 -9.42 3.18
CA LEU A 70 -4.77 -10.26 2.10
C LEU A 70 -3.80 -11.32 2.65
N GLN A 71 -3.98 -12.58 2.22
CA GLN A 71 -3.10 -13.72 2.49
C GLN A 71 -2.18 -14.03 1.30
#